data_AF-A0A0A9Y4Z7-F1
#
_entry.id   AF-A0A0A9Y4Z7-F1
#
_cell.length_a   1.000
_cell.length_b   1.000
_cell.length_c   1.000
_cell.angle_alpha   90.00
_cell.angle_beta   90.00
_cell.angle_gamma   90.00
#
_symmetry.space_group_name_H-M   'P 1'
#
loop_
_entity.id
_entity.type
_entity.pdbx_description
1 polymer ?
#
loop_
_entity_poly.entity_id
_entity_poly.type
_entity_poly.pdbx_seq_one_letter_code
_entity_poly.pdbx_strand_id
1 'polypeptide(L)'
;MPIMHPTAALIARQAAAQDEITGDGTTSTVLLTAELLSEAEQLIATRIHPRDIVDGYRAANKLAMEYLEECKIPLPKDEDTFIMNIARTSLNTKVHYSLATHLADIVVKAVKTIRNVEAKDDLVLDLHMVEVMHMRHGSVNDTRFVDGLVLDHGVRHPNMAKRAENVHVFVCNVNLEYEKSLTTTTMMYHSPEERQKLVHSERNFTNEKVQRIIDLKNRIVKSDTESFLVVNQGGIDPISLDMFQKAGVLAIRRAKRRNMERLSKACGGYPVTVVDDLDSTCLGFAK
;
A
#
# COMPACT_ATOMS: atom_id res chain seq x y z
N MET A 1 13.42 19.68 9.03
CA MET A 1 14.12 20.94 9.36
C MET A 1 15.56 20.82 8.89
N PRO A 2 16.13 21.79 8.16
CA PRO A 2 17.54 21.71 7.80
C PRO A 2 18.40 21.84 9.08
N ILE A 3 19.17 20.80 9.40
CA ILE A 3 20.05 20.77 10.58
C ILE A 3 21.44 21.23 10.15
N MET A 4 21.92 22.36 10.69
CA MET A 4 23.24 22.90 10.36
C MET A 4 24.36 22.36 11.25
N HIS A 5 24.05 22.00 12.51
CA HIS A 5 25.05 21.54 13.47
C HIS A 5 25.45 20.08 13.20
N PRO A 6 26.74 19.75 13.03
CA PRO A 6 27.17 18.40 12.63
C PRO A 6 26.82 17.33 13.67
N THR A 7 26.98 17.61 14.97
CA THR A 7 26.59 16.66 16.04
C THR A 7 25.08 16.41 16.06
N ALA A 8 24.28 17.44 15.80
CA ALA A 8 22.83 17.29 15.75
C ALA A 8 22.41 16.46 14.52
N ALA A 9 23.16 16.57 13.41
CA ALA A 9 22.93 15.73 12.23
C ALA A 9 23.24 14.24 12.51
N LEU A 10 24.27 13.93 13.31
CA LEU A 10 24.55 12.56 13.73
C LEU A 10 23.45 11.99 14.64
N ILE A 11 23.01 12.75 15.64
CA ILE A 11 21.90 12.34 16.53
C ILE A 11 20.60 12.18 15.75
N ALA A 12 20.32 13.06 14.79
CA ALA A 12 19.15 12.94 13.93
C ALA A 12 19.18 11.68 13.06
N ARG A 13 20.35 11.26 12.56
CA ARG A 13 20.49 9.99 11.82
C ARG A 13 20.21 8.79 12.71
N GLN A 14 20.66 8.82 13.97
CA GLN A 14 20.34 7.76 14.94
C GLN A 14 18.83 7.69 15.20
N ALA A 15 18.18 8.84 15.40
CA ALA A 15 16.72 8.88 15.58
C ALA A 15 15.97 8.38 14.33
N ALA A 16 16.44 8.71 13.13
CA ALA A 16 15.87 8.21 11.88
C ALA A 16 16.03 6.69 11.73
N ALA A 17 17.17 6.12 12.12
CA ALA A 17 17.37 4.67 12.12
C ALA A 17 16.43 3.96 13.12
N GLN A 18 16.17 4.56 14.27
CA GLN A 18 15.19 4.04 15.23
C GLN A 18 13.77 4.04 14.65
N ASP A 19 13.40 5.12 13.95
CA ASP A 19 12.10 5.25 13.28
C ASP A 19 11.91 4.19 12.17
N GLU A 20 12.94 3.93 11.38
CA GLU A 20 12.88 2.96 10.29
C GLU A 20 12.70 1.51 10.78
N ILE A 21 13.36 1.15 11.88
CA ILE A 21 13.33 -0.24 12.40
C ILE A 21 12.12 -0.47 13.32
N THR A 22 11.83 0.49 14.21
CA THR A 22 10.81 0.30 15.26
C THR A 22 9.58 1.18 15.10
N GLY A 23 9.68 2.32 14.41
CA GLY A 23 8.56 3.25 14.19
C GLY A 23 8.15 4.09 15.40
N ASP A 24 8.80 3.96 16.56
CA ASP A 24 8.51 4.75 17.76
C ASP A 24 9.78 4.97 18.60
N GLY A 25 9.70 5.80 19.65
CA GLY A 25 10.80 6.03 20.59
C GLY A 25 11.91 6.96 20.09
N THR A 26 11.74 7.60 18.93
CA THR A 26 12.71 8.54 18.35
C THR A 26 13.05 9.69 19.31
N THR A 27 12.05 10.25 19.99
CA THR A 27 12.25 11.29 21.00
C THR A 27 13.00 10.77 22.22
N SER A 28 12.64 9.58 22.70
CA SER A 28 13.30 8.95 23.86
C SER A 28 14.78 8.71 23.59
N THR A 29 15.14 8.24 22.39
CA THR A 29 16.54 8.01 22.01
C THR A 29 17.34 9.32 22.03
N VAL A 30 16.78 10.42 21.54
CA VAL A 30 17.43 11.74 21.55
C VAL A 30 17.62 12.25 22.98
N LEU A 31 16.58 12.17 23.81
CA LEU A 31 16.65 12.60 25.22
C LEU A 31 17.65 11.75 26.01
N LEU A 32 17.64 10.43 25.83
CA LEU A 32 18.58 9.53 26.48
C LEU A 32 20.02 9.85 26.07
N THR A 33 20.26 10.14 24.79
CA THR A 33 21.59 10.51 24.31
C THR A 33 22.04 11.85 24.90
N ALA A 34 21.15 12.83 24.99
CA ALA A 34 21.44 14.13 25.58
C ALA A 34 21.80 14.01 27.07
N GLU A 35 21.02 13.23 27.83
CA GLU A 35 21.25 13.05 29.26
C GLU A 35 22.54 12.28 29.53
N LEU A 36 22.82 11.21 28.77
CA LEU A 36 24.08 10.46 28.88
C LEU A 36 25.31 11.33 28.61
N LEU A 37 25.20 12.30 27.71
CA LEU A 37 26.28 13.26 27.44
C LEU A 37 26.40 14.31 28.54
N SER A 38 25.30 14.77 29.13
CA SER A 38 25.33 15.71 30.25
C SER A 38 25.98 15.08 31.50
N GLU A 39 25.65 13.83 31.81
CA GLU A 39 26.29 13.08 32.90
C GLU A 39 27.78 12.81 32.60
N ALA A 40 28.12 12.50 31.35
CA ALA A 40 29.52 12.35 30.95
C ALA A 40 30.31 13.66 31.12
N GLU A 41 29.70 14.82 30.83
CA GLU A 41 30.33 16.13 31.02
C GLU A 41 30.68 16.39 32.50
N GLN A 42 29.80 16.03 33.43
CA GLN A 42 30.07 16.13 34.86
C GLN A 42 31.26 15.26 35.29
N LEU A 43 31.34 14.02 34.79
CA LEU A 43 32.47 13.12 35.07
C LEU A 43 33.78 13.65 34.48
N ILE A 44 33.74 14.23 33.29
CA ILE A 44 34.91 14.88 32.67
C ILE A 44 35.35 16.09 33.52
N ALA A 45 34.40 16.87 34.06
CA ALA A 45 34.72 17.99 34.97
C ALA A 45 35.45 17.52 36.24
N THR A 46 35.17 16.31 36.72
CA THR A 46 35.92 15.66 37.82
C THR A 46 37.28 15.08 37.43
N ARG A 47 37.73 15.29 36.19
CA ARG A 47 39.00 14.82 35.59
C ARG A 47 39.08 13.31 35.31
N ILE A 48 37.94 12.66 35.10
CA ILE A 48 37.92 11.28 34.60
C ILE A 48 38.22 11.31 33.09
N HIS A 49 39.07 10.39 32.62
CA HIS A 49 39.41 10.34 31.21
C HIS A 49 38.21 9.83 30.37
N PRO A 50 37.83 10.47 29.25
CA PRO A 50 36.63 10.10 28.48
C PRO A 50 36.58 8.64 28.03
N ARG A 51 37.76 8.02 27.82
CA ARG A 51 37.85 6.60 27.46
C ARG A 51 37.28 5.68 28.54
N ASP A 52 37.53 5.98 29.80
CA ASP A 52 37.06 5.17 30.92
C ASP A 52 35.53 5.28 31.06
N ILE A 53 34.97 6.45 30.76
CA ILE A 53 33.51 6.67 30.70
C ILE A 53 32.88 5.82 29.59
N VAL A 54 33.48 5.81 28.39
CA VAL A 54 32.99 5.00 27.27
C VAL A 54 33.03 3.50 27.60
N ASP A 55 34.11 3.03 28.23
CA ASP A 55 34.22 1.62 28.62
C ASP A 55 33.22 1.28 29.74
N GLY A 56 32.96 2.22 30.66
CA GLY A 56 31.88 2.13 31.65
C GLY A 56 30.49 2.02 31.02
N TYR A 57 30.16 2.87 30.06
CA TYR A 57 28.88 2.81 29.33
C TYR A 57 28.71 1.52 28.54
N ARG A 58 29.78 0.98 27.95
CA ARG A 58 29.73 -0.33 27.28
C ARG A 58 29.45 -1.47 28.26
N ALA A 59 30.05 -1.44 29.44
CA ALA A 59 29.78 -2.42 30.48
C ALA A 59 28.33 -2.31 30.99
N ALA A 60 27.87 -1.09 31.26
CA ALA A 60 26.50 -0.82 31.68
C ALA A 60 25.46 -1.26 30.64
N ASN A 61 25.71 -1.03 29.35
CA ASN A 61 24.81 -1.46 28.28
C ASN A 61 24.63 -2.99 28.25
N LYS A 62 25.70 -3.77 28.47
CA LYS A 62 25.59 -5.23 28.53
C LYS A 62 24.69 -5.68 29.69
N LEU A 63 24.91 -5.14 30.89
CA LEU A 63 24.10 -5.44 32.06
C LEU A 63 22.64 -4.99 31.88
N ALA A 64 22.42 -3.83 31.23
CA ALA A 64 21.08 -3.35 30.94
C ALA A 64 20.34 -4.29 29.98
N MET A 65 21.01 -4.83 28.96
CA MET A 65 20.41 -5.81 28.05
C MET A 65 20.08 -7.13 28.76
N GLU A 66 20.97 -7.62 29.63
CA GLU A 66 20.70 -8.81 30.47
C GLU A 66 19.47 -8.58 31.36
N TYR A 67 19.39 -7.42 32.00
CA TYR A 67 18.25 -7.05 32.86
C TYR A 67 16.94 -6.87 32.08
N LEU A 68 16.99 -6.37 30.85
CA LEU A 68 15.81 -6.25 29.98
C LEU A 68 15.23 -7.63 29.63
N GLU A 69 16.08 -8.64 29.43
CA GLU A 69 15.65 -10.01 29.20
C GLU A 69 14.97 -10.64 30.43
N GLU A 70 15.37 -10.25 31.63
CA GLU A 70 14.71 -10.65 32.89
C GLU A 70 13.38 -9.90 33.11
N CYS A 71 13.32 -8.63 32.71
CA CYS A 71 12.15 -7.77 32.93
C CYS A 71 11.04 -7.94 31.89
N LYS A 72 11.31 -8.58 30.75
CA LYS A 72 10.29 -8.74 29.71
C LYS A 72 9.16 -9.64 30.22
N ILE A 73 7.93 -9.14 30.11
CA ILE A 73 6.74 -9.88 30.51
C ILE A 73 6.28 -10.69 29.29
N PRO A 74 6.14 -12.03 29.38
CA PRO A 74 5.65 -12.84 28.27
C PRO A 74 4.20 -12.46 27.93
N LEU A 75 3.84 -12.62 26.67
CA LEU A 75 2.49 -12.30 26.18
C LEU A 75 1.43 -13.10 26.95
N PRO A 76 0.40 -12.44 27.51
CA PRO A 76 -0.71 -13.12 28.19
C PRO A 76 -1.60 -13.87 27.19
N LYS A 77 -2.38 -14.84 27.70
CA LYS A 77 -3.30 -15.65 26.89
C LYS A 77 -4.41 -14.83 26.21
N ASP A 78 -4.81 -13.71 26.80
CA ASP A 78 -5.76 -12.76 26.21
C ASP A 78 -5.04 -11.81 25.24
N GLU A 79 -4.60 -12.33 24.10
CA GLU A 79 -3.83 -11.58 23.09
C GLU A 79 -4.57 -10.30 22.63
N ASP A 80 -5.89 -10.39 22.46
CA ASP A 80 -6.69 -9.33 21.84
C ASP A 80 -6.75 -8.04 22.66
N THR A 81 -6.99 -8.17 23.96
CA THR A 81 -7.07 -7.01 24.85
C THR A 81 -5.68 -6.40 25.07
N PHE A 82 -4.65 -7.25 25.10
CA PHE A 82 -3.28 -6.82 25.25
C PHE A 82 -2.78 -6.03 24.04
N ILE A 83 -3.01 -6.54 22.82
CA ILE A 83 -2.65 -5.85 21.57
C ILE A 83 -3.41 -4.53 21.43
N MET A 84 -4.69 -4.50 21.84
CA MET A 84 -5.48 -3.26 21.89
C MET A 84 -4.85 -2.21 22.82
N ASN A 85 -4.37 -2.62 23.99
CA ASN A 85 -3.71 -1.72 24.93
C ASN A 85 -2.36 -1.24 24.41
N ILE A 86 -1.60 -2.07 23.70
CA ILE A 86 -0.36 -1.67 23.01
C ILE A 86 -0.67 -0.57 21.98
N ALA A 87 -1.64 -0.82 21.09
CA ALA A 87 -2.03 0.15 20.06
C ALA A 87 -2.48 1.48 20.68
N ARG A 88 -3.29 1.44 21.76
CA ARG A 88 -3.71 2.63 22.51
C ARG A 88 -2.52 3.37 23.11
N THR A 89 -1.55 2.66 23.69
CA THR A 89 -0.38 3.27 24.33
C THR A 89 0.43 4.07 23.32
N SER A 90 0.75 3.50 22.16
CA SER A 90 1.47 4.20 21.10
C SER A 90 0.66 5.38 20.55
N LEU A 91 -0.64 5.20 20.28
CA LEU A 91 -1.48 6.25 19.70
C LEU A 91 -1.72 7.43 20.66
N ASN A 92 -1.85 7.17 21.97
CA ASN A 92 -2.07 8.22 22.98
C ASN A 92 -0.92 9.25 23.02
N THR A 93 0.29 8.88 22.58
CA THR A 93 1.41 9.82 22.50
C THR A 93 1.29 10.81 21.34
N LYS A 94 0.44 10.51 20.33
CA LYS A 94 0.32 11.29 19.09
C LYS A 94 -1.03 11.96 18.92
N VAL A 95 -2.11 11.36 19.44
CA VAL A 95 -3.48 11.85 19.25
C VAL A 95 -4.26 11.91 20.55
N HIS A 96 -5.37 12.65 20.54
CA HIS A 96 -6.26 12.76 21.70
C HIS A 96 -6.85 11.39 22.10
N TYR A 97 -6.99 11.14 23.39
CA TYR A 97 -7.41 9.87 23.98
C TYR A 97 -8.67 9.25 23.35
N SER A 98 -9.72 10.06 23.13
CA SER A 98 -10.96 9.60 22.50
C SER A 98 -10.74 9.07 21.08
N LEU A 99 -9.86 9.72 20.31
CA LEU A 99 -9.56 9.33 18.94
C LEU A 99 -8.60 8.13 18.92
N ALA A 100 -7.63 8.09 19.84
CA ALA A 100 -6.71 6.95 20.00
C ALA A 100 -7.47 5.64 20.22
N THR A 101 -8.53 5.67 21.03
CA THR A 101 -9.35 4.49 21.31
C THR A 101 -10.04 3.95 20.05
N HIS A 102 -10.57 4.85 19.22
CA HIS A 102 -11.23 4.51 17.97
C HIS A 102 -10.24 3.98 16.92
N LEU A 103 -9.11 4.67 16.75
CA LEU A 103 -8.06 4.26 15.82
C LEU A 103 -7.38 2.96 16.24
N ALA A 104 -7.25 2.70 17.54
CA ALA A 104 -6.68 1.45 18.05
C ALA A 104 -7.48 0.23 17.57
N ASP A 105 -8.81 0.29 17.61
CA ASP A 105 -9.67 -0.82 17.11
C ASP A 105 -9.39 -1.09 15.62
N ILE A 106 -9.28 -0.02 14.82
CA ILE A 106 -9.03 -0.09 13.39
C ILE A 106 -7.64 -0.69 13.10
N VAL A 107 -6.60 -0.24 13.82
CA VAL A 107 -5.23 -0.73 13.66
C VAL A 107 -5.14 -2.20 14.04
N VAL A 108 -5.74 -2.61 15.15
CA VAL A 108 -5.75 -4.02 15.60
C VAL A 108 -6.44 -4.91 14.58
N LYS A 109 -7.60 -4.49 14.06
CA LYS A 109 -8.30 -5.20 12.98
C LYS A 109 -7.42 -5.34 11.73
N ALA A 110 -6.80 -4.26 11.27
CA ALA A 110 -5.96 -4.27 10.08
C ALA A 110 -4.75 -5.22 10.22
N VAL A 111 -4.06 -5.20 11.37
CA VAL A 111 -2.91 -6.08 11.62
C VAL A 111 -3.35 -7.54 11.71
N LYS A 112 -4.49 -7.83 12.34
CA LYS A 112 -5.04 -9.19 12.41
C LYS A 112 -5.41 -9.75 11.04
N THR A 113 -5.97 -8.94 10.14
CA THR A 113 -6.29 -9.38 8.77
C THR A 113 -5.05 -9.80 7.99
N ILE A 114 -3.89 -9.19 8.25
CA ILE A 114 -2.63 -9.51 7.57
C ILE A 114 -1.88 -10.67 8.23
N ARG A 115 -2.14 -10.93 9.52
CA ARG A 115 -1.52 -12.04 10.24
C ARG A 115 -2.00 -13.36 9.65
N ASN A 116 -1.18 -13.95 8.78
CA ASN A 116 -1.42 -15.29 8.23
C ASN A 116 -1.34 -16.32 9.35
N VAL A 117 -2.48 -16.83 9.80
CA VAL A 117 -2.57 -17.86 10.85
C VAL A 117 -1.98 -19.21 10.39
N GLU A 118 -1.88 -19.43 9.08
CA GLU A 118 -1.49 -20.72 8.49
C GLU A 118 0.02 -20.90 8.28
N ALA A 119 0.81 -19.82 8.29
CA ALA A 119 2.26 -19.90 8.12
C ALA A 119 2.94 -20.11 9.49
N LYS A 120 3.37 -21.36 9.75
CA LYS A 120 4.06 -21.78 10.99
C LYS A 120 5.50 -21.27 11.13
N ASP A 121 6.06 -20.63 10.11
CA ASP A 121 7.45 -20.16 10.11
C ASP A 121 7.49 -18.63 10.14
N ASP A 122 8.19 -18.09 11.15
CA ASP A 122 8.54 -16.68 11.40
C ASP A 122 7.82 -15.64 10.52
N LEU A 123 6.64 -15.24 11.01
CA LEU A 123 5.73 -14.25 10.42
C LEU A 123 6.40 -12.87 10.29
N VAL A 124 7.13 -12.64 9.20
CA VAL A 124 7.43 -11.28 8.74
C VAL A 124 6.11 -10.67 8.26
N LEU A 125 5.48 -9.88 9.13
CA LEU A 125 4.29 -9.11 8.80
C LEU A 125 4.64 -8.05 7.75
N ASP A 126 4.06 -8.18 6.56
CA ASP A 126 4.21 -7.18 5.50
C ASP A 126 3.24 -6.03 5.72
N LEU A 127 3.71 -4.95 6.35
CA LEU A 127 2.93 -3.73 6.57
C LEU A 127 2.56 -3.02 5.26
N HIS A 128 3.22 -3.33 4.14
CA HIS A 128 2.79 -2.81 2.84
C HIS A 128 1.42 -3.33 2.42
N MET A 129 0.87 -4.38 3.04
CA MET A 129 -0.50 -4.82 2.78
C MET A 129 -1.56 -3.88 3.37
N VAL A 130 -1.23 -3.10 4.40
CA VAL A 130 -2.14 -2.07 4.92
C VAL A 130 -2.14 -0.86 3.98
N GLU A 131 -3.28 -0.55 3.38
CA GLU A 131 -3.45 0.72 2.66
C GLU A 131 -4.09 1.79 3.53
N VAL A 132 -3.37 2.88 3.75
CA VAL A 132 -3.92 4.09 4.38
C VAL A 132 -4.44 5.04 3.31
N MET A 133 -5.76 5.05 3.14
CA MET A 133 -6.45 5.95 2.21
C MET A 133 -6.96 7.19 2.94
N HIS A 134 -6.52 8.36 2.47
CA HIS A 134 -6.94 9.64 3.01
C HIS A 134 -8.06 10.22 2.14
N MET A 135 -9.19 10.55 2.77
CA MET A 135 -10.26 11.32 2.14
C MET A 135 -10.25 12.75 2.71
N ARG A 136 -10.44 13.76 1.86
CA ARG A 136 -10.46 15.17 2.28
C ARG A 136 -11.78 15.58 2.96
N HIS A 137 -12.80 14.73 2.90
CA HIS A 137 -14.13 15.00 3.44
C HIS A 137 -14.35 14.19 4.71
N GLY A 138 -15.18 14.72 5.60
CA GLY A 138 -15.51 14.12 6.89
C GLY A 138 -14.61 14.61 8.03
N SER A 139 -14.84 14.04 9.21
CA SER A 139 -14.03 14.26 10.40
C SER A 139 -13.03 13.11 10.60
N VAL A 140 -12.00 13.35 11.42
CA VAL A 140 -11.02 12.31 11.78
C VAL A 140 -11.71 11.14 12.52
N ASN A 141 -12.82 11.43 13.21
CA ASN A 141 -13.65 10.42 13.87
C ASN A 141 -14.39 9.50 12.89
N ASP A 142 -14.52 9.87 11.61
CA ASP A 142 -15.20 9.05 10.59
C ASP A 142 -14.26 8.01 9.95
N THR A 143 -13.00 7.94 10.41
CA THR A 143 -12.03 6.95 9.96
C THR A 143 -12.59 5.56 10.21
N ARG A 144 -12.59 4.69 9.20
CA ARG A 144 -13.13 3.33 9.35
C ARG A 144 -12.20 2.30 8.76
N PHE A 145 -12.23 1.12 9.37
CA PHE A 145 -11.65 -0.07 8.77
C PHE A 145 -12.53 -0.55 7.60
N VAL A 146 -11.91 -0.86 6.47
CA VAL A 146 -12.56 -1.50 5.33
C VAL A 146 -11.89 -2.85 5.16
N ASP A 147 -12.66 -3.92 5.28
CA ASP A 147 -12.17 -5.29 5.06
C ASP A 147 -12.07 -5.56 3.56
N GLY A 148 -11.04 -4.99 2.95
CA GLY A 148 -10.83 -4.98 1.51
C GLY A 148 -9.91 -3.82 1.08
N LEU A 149 -9.88 -3.55 -0.22
CA LEU A 149 -9.03 -2.50 -0.78
C LEU A 149 -9.86 -1.32 -1.29
N VAL A 150 -9.51 -0.11 -0.85
CA VAL A 150 -10.08 1.14 -1.35
C VAL A 150 -9.14 1.72 -2.40
N LEU A 151 -9.63 1.83 -3.63
CA LEU A 151 -8.89 2.46 -4.72
C LEU A 151 -9.09 3.98 -4.72
N ASP A 152 -8.08 4.71 -5.17
CA ASP A 152 -8.09 6.18 -5.32
C ASP A 152 -8.81 6.64 -6.58
N HIS A 153 -9.01 5.74 -7.54
CA HIS A 153 -9.67 6.01 -8.79
C HIS A 153 -10.97 5.22 -8.90
N GLY A 154 -12.05 5.95 -9.17
CA GLY A 154 -13.33 5.37 -9.54
C GLY A 154 -13.51 5.28 -11.05
N VAL A 155 -14.70 4.80 -11.41
CA VAL A 155 -15.12 4.68 -12.80
C VAL A 155 -15.30 6.05 -13.44
N ARG A 156 -14.80 6.22 -14.67
CA ARG A 156 -14.77 7.53 -15.36
C ARG A 156 -15.91 7.74 -16.34
N HIS A 157 -16.43 6.68 -16.94
CA HIS A 157 -17.52 6.81 -17.90
C HIS A 157 -18.86 7.07 -17.18
N PRO A 158 -19.63 8.11 -17.54
CA PRO A 158 -20.84 8.50 -16.80
C PRO A 158 -21.91 7.41 -16.69
N ASN A 159 -22.08 6.61 -17.76
CA ASN A 159 -23.11 5.57 -17.84
C ASN A 159 -22.65 4.18 -17.34
N MET A 160 -21.46 4.07 -16.75
CA MET A 160 -21.06 2.81 -16.11
C MET A 160 -21.72 2.72 -14.72
N ALA A 161 -21.99 1.49 -14.27
CA ALA A 161 -22.63 1.28 -12.97
C ALA A 161 -21.74 1.80 -11.83
N LYS A 162 -22.35 2.48 -10.86
CA LYS A 162 -21.65 3.03 -9.69
C LYS A 162 -21.52 2.03 -8.54
N ARG A 163 -22.38 1.01 -8.53
CA ARG A 163 -22.42 -0.08 -7.56
C ARG A 163 -22.55 -1.38 -8.33
N ALA A 164 -21.75 -2.35 -7.94
CA ALA A 164 -21.79 -3.71 -8.43
C ALA A 164 -21.60 -4.64 -7.24
N GLU A 165 -22.26 -5.78 -7.30
CA GLU A 165 -22.21 -6.86 -6.30
C GLU A 165 -21.71 -8.11 -7.03
N ASN A 166 -21.01 -9.00 -6.34
CA ASN A 166 -20.40 -10.21 -6.90
C ASN A 166 -19.61 -9.92 -8.18
N VAL A 167 -18.47 -9.27 -7.99
CA VAL A 167 -17.63 -8.73 -9.05
C VAL A 167 -16.43 -9.63 -9.30
N HIS A 168 -16.29 -10.09 -10.53
CA HIS A 168 -15.05 -10.67 -11.02
C HIS A 168 -14.06 -9.55 -11.35
N VAL A 169 -12.90 -9.57 -10.70
CA VAL A 169 -11.87 -8.53 -10.80
C VAL A 169 -10.76 -9.02 -11.73
N PHE A 170 -10.65 -8.37 -12.88
CA PHE A 170 -9.54 -8.55 -13.81
C PHE A 170 -8.50 -7.46 -13.60
N VAL A 171 -7.33 -7.87 -13.14
CA VAL A 171 -6.21 -6.99 -12.84
C VAL A 171 -5.23 -7.06 -14.00
N CYS A 172 -4.97 -5.95 -14.69
CA CYS A 172 -4.07 -5.94 -15.83
C CYS A 172 -3.11 -4.75 -15.87
N ASN A 173 -1.98 -4.96 -16.55
CA ASN A 173 -1.00 -3.92 -16.86
C ASN A 173 -0.80 -3.87 -18.38
N VAL A 174 -1.87 -3.50 -19.08
CA VAL A 174 -1.91 -3.44 -20.55
C VAL A 174 -2.25 -2.02 -20.96
N ASN A 175 -1.58 -1.49 -21.98
CA ASN A 175 -1.98 -0.19 -22.52
C ASN A 175 -3.23 -0.34 -23.39
N LEU A 176 -4.33 0.23 -22.90
CA LEU A 176 -5.63 0.34 -23.58
C LEU A 176 -5.88 1.77 -24.07
N GLU A 177 -4.79 2.48 -24.35
CA GLU A 177 -4.78 3.81 -24.97
C GLU A 177 -4.25 3.70 -26.41
N TYR A 178 -4.42 4.77 -27.19
CA TYR A 178 -3.72 4.90 -28.46
C TYR A 178 -2.22 5.03 -28.22
N GLU A 179 -1.46 4.08 -28.76
CA GLU A 179 -0.01 4.07 -28.66
C GLU A 179 0.61 4.53 -29.98
N LYS A 180 1.56 5.45 -29.88
CA LYS A 180 2.45 5.74 -31.00
C LYS A 180 3.53 4.67 -31.05
N SER A 181 3.95 4.32 -32.27
CA SER A 181 5.13 3.48 -32.45
C SER A 181 6.35 4.10 -31.75
N LEU A 182 7.14 3.26 -31.08
CA LEU A 182 8.38 3.68 -30.42
C LEU A 182 9.39 4.20 -31.44
N THR A 183 9.38 3.64 -32.65
CA THR A 183 10.21 4.09 -33.77
C THR A 183 9.48 5.19 -34.54
N THR A 184 10.22 6.22 -34.95
CA THR A 184 9.72 7.31 -35.79
C THR A 184 9.13 6.74 -37.08
N THR A 185 7.80 6.66 -37.13
CA THR A 185 7.07 6.07 -38.25
C THR A 185 6.28 7.19 -38.93
N THR A 186 6.55 7.42 -40.22
CA THR A 186 5.81 8.39 -41.04
C THR A 186 4.87 7.64 -41.98
N MET A 187 3.57 7.78 -41.76
CA MET A 187 2.55 7.24 -42.66
C MET A 187 2.31 8.22 -43.82
N MET A 188 2.43 7.75 -45.07
CA MET A 188 2.10 8.53 -46.26
C MET A 188 0.77 8.01 -46.84
N TYR A 189 -0.12 8.91 -47.23
CA TYR A 189 -1.40 8.58 -47.86
C TYR A 189 -1.65 9.55 -49.02
N HIS A 190 -2.28 9.06 -50.09
CA HIS A 190 -2.58 9.87 -51.27
C HIS A 190 -4.05 10.29 -51.33
N SER A 191 -4.94 9.46 -50.78
CA SER A 191 -6.39 9.72 -50.78
C SER A 191 -6.96 9.93 -49.35
N PRO A 192 -8.08 10.67 -49.21
CA PRO A 192 -8.78 10.80 -47.93
C PRO A 192 -9.29 9.46 -47.38
N GLU A 193 -9.66 8.53 -48.25
CA GLU A 193 -10.13 7.19 -47.86
C GLU A 193 -9.00 6.34 -47.26
N GLU A 194 -7.80 6.37 -47.86
CA GLU A 194 -6.62 5.72 -47.29
C GLU A 194 -6.29 6.26 -45.90
N ARG A 195 -6.40 7.58 -45.70
CA ARG A 195 -6.19 8.20 -44.38
C ARG A 195 -7.16 7.63 -43.35
N GLN A 196 -8.44 7.52 -43.69
CA GLN A 196 -9.44 6.95 -42.77
C GLN A 196 -9.16 5.49 -42.44
N LYS A 197 -8.79 4.68 -43.43
CA LYS A 197 -8.41 3.27 -43.22
C LYS A 197 -7.20 3.14 -42.30
N LEU A 198 -6.18 3.98 -42.46
CA LEU A 198 -5.00 3.98 -41.60
C LEU A 198 -5.35 4.31 -40.16
N VAL A 199 -6.10 5.40 -39.93
CA VAL A 199 -6.56 5.78 -38.58
C VAL A 199 -7.37 4.64 -37.94
N HIS A 200 -8.22 3.97 -38.71
CA HIS A 200 -8.98 2.83 -38.21
C HIS A 200 -8.10 1.62 -37.91
N SER A 201 -7.10 1.33 -38.74
CA SER A 201 -6.16 0.22 -38.54
C SER A 201 -5.28 0.40 -37.30
N GLU A 202 -4.76 1.61 -37.04
CA GLU A 202 -4.02 1.91 -35.81
C GLU A 202 -4.91 1.70 -34.58
N ARG A 203 -6.19 2.06 -34.71
CA ARG A 203 -7.17 1.90 -33.64
C ARG A 203 -7.58 0.43 -33.43
N ASN A 204 -7.65 -0.35 -34.50
CA ASN A 204 -8.03 -1.76 -34.44
C ASN A 204 -7.12 -2.56 -33.51
N PHE A 205 -5.83 -2.23 -33.45
CA PHE A 205 -4.91 -2.86 -32.50
C PHE A 205 -5.35 -2.71 -31.04
N THR A 206 -5.76 -1.52 -30.62
CA THR A 206 -6.29 -1.30 -29.26
C THR A 206 -7.67 -1.93 -29.10
N ASN A 207 -8.53 -1.83 -30.12
CA ASN A 207 -9.88 -2.39 -30.08
C ASN A 207 -9.87 -3.93 -29.96
N GLU A 208 -8.93 -4.62 -30.63
CA GLU A 208 -8.75 -6.07 -30.55
C GLU A 208 -8.40 -6.51 -29.12
N LYS A 209 -7.49 -5.79 -28.44
CA LYS A 209 -7.16 -6.05 -27.03
C LYS A 209 -8.39 -5.90 -26.13
N VAL A 210 -9.17 -4.83 -26.33
CA VAL A 210 -10.41 -4.59 -25.57
C VAL A 210 -11.45 -5.68 -25.84
N GLN A 211 -11.60 -6.07 -27.11
CA GLN A 211 -12.55 -7.10 -27.52
C GLN A 211 -12.24 -8.43 -26.85
N ARG A 212 -10.97 -8.83 -26.74
CA ARG A 212 -10.59 -10.07 -26.04
C ARG A 212 -10.94 -10.06 -24.55
N ILE A 213 -10.82 -8.91 -23.89
CA ILE A 213 -11.26 -8.75 -22.50
C ILE A 213 -12.79 -8.89 -22.40
N ILE A 214 -13.53 -8.31 -23.35
CA ILE A 214 -14.99 -8.44 -23.45
C ILE A 214 -15.38 -9.90 -23.72
N ASP A 215 -14.64 -10.61 -24.57
CA ASP A 215 -14.89 -12.01 -24.88
C ASP A 215 -14.67 -12.90 -23.64
N LEU A 216 -13.63 -12.62 -22.85
CA LEU A 216 -13.43 -13.28 -21.56
C LEU A 216 -14.60 -13.01 -20.61
N LYS A 217 -15.07 -11.76 -20.53
CA LYS A 217 -16.24 -11.41 -19.73
C LYS A 217 -17.47 -12.23 -20.16
N ASN A 218 -17.73 -12.34 -21.46
CA ASN A 218 -18.87 -13.11 -21.99
C ASN A 218 -18.76 -14.63 -21.74
N ARG A 219 -17.54 -15.19 -21.65
CA ARG A 219 -17.35 -16.61 -21.31
C ARG A 219 -17.70 -16.93 -19.86
N ILE A 220 -17.47 -15.98 -18.96
CA ILE A 220 -17.51 -16.19 -17.51
C ILE A 220 -18.82 -15.68 -16.91
N VAL A 221 -19.18 -14.44 -17.24
CA VAL A 221 -20.41 -13.81 -16.77
C VAL A 221 -21.58 -14.32 -17.60
N LYS A 222 -22.21 -15.40 -17.13
CA LYS A 222 -23.42 -15.99 -17.72
C LYS A 222 -24.71 -15.56 -17.02
N SER A 223 -24.58 -14.98 -15.83
CA SER A 223 -25.69 -14.57 -14.97
C SER A 223 -25.74 -13.05 -14.86
N ASP A 224 -26.94 -12.46 -14.93
CA ASP A 224 -27.15 -11.01 -14.77
C ASP A 224 -26.78 -10.48 -13.37
N THR A 225 -26.52 -11.38 -12.42
CA THR A 225 -26.15 -11.05 -11.04
C THR A 225 -24.65 -10.83 -10.84
N GLU A 226 -23.81 -11.20 -11.81
CA GLU A 226 -22.36 -11.08 -11.71
C GLU A 226 -21.85 -9.89 -12.52
N SER A 227 -20.97 -9.11 -11.92
CA SER A 227 -20.35 -7.96 -12.58
C SER A 227 -18.89 -8.24 -12.92
N PHE A 228 -18.34 -7.47 -13.86
CA PHE A 228 -16.95 -7.59 -14.27
C PHE A 228 -16.24 -6.24 -14.14
N LEU A 229 -15.13 -6.22 -13.41
CA LEU A 229 -14.32 -5.04 -13.15
C LEU A 229 -12.92 -5.22 -13.70
N VAL A 230 -12.54 -4.34 -14.63
CA VAL A 230 -11.18 -4.21 -15.14
C VAL A 230 -10.46 -3.15 -14.33
N VAL A 231 -9.38 -3.54 -13.66
CA VAL A 231 -8.45 -2.65 -13.00
C VAL A 231 -7.16 -2.63 -13.78
N ASN A 232 -6.94 -1.54 -14.52
CA ASN A 232 -5.73 -1.37 -15.31
C ASN A 232 -4.73 -0.44 -14.59
N GLN A 233 -3.48 -0.87 -14.49
CA GLN A 233 -2.36 0.00 -14.11
C GLN A 233 -2.11 1.04 -15.21
N GLY A 234 -2.27 0.63 -16.47
CA GLY A 234 -2.16 1.50 -17.63
C GLY A 234 -3.35 2.45 -17.76
N GLY A 235 -3.29 3.24 -18.83
CA GLY A 235 -4.38 4.09 -19.23
C GLY A 235 -5.51 3.34 -19.93
N ILE A 236 -6.70 3.96 -19.95
CA ILE A 236 -7.83 3.54 -20.80
C ILE A 236 -8.35 4.80 -21.47
N ASP A 237 -8.39 4.76 -22.80
CA ASP A 237 -8.87 5.87 -23.60
C ASP A 237 -10.42 5.94 -23.64
N PRO A 238 -11.00 7.06 -24.09
CA PRO A 238 -12.46 7.24 -24.09
C PRO A 238 -13.22 6.23 -24.96
N ILE A 239 -12.68 5.88 -26.14
CA ILE A 239 -13.35 4.95 -27.07
C ILE A 239 -13.39 3.54 -26.49
N SER A 240 -12.30 3.08 -25.86
CA SER A 240 -12.24 1.81 -25.15
C SER A 240 -13.16 1.81 -23.93
N LEU A 241 -13.29 2.94 -23.21
CA LEU A 241 -14.26 3.07 -22.12
C LEU A 241 -15.70 2.93 -22.64
N ASP A 242 -16.03 3.50 -23.80
CA ASP A 242 -17.35 3.35 -24.42
C ASP A 242 -17.61 1.88 -24.81
N MET A 243 -16.58 1.17 -25.33
CA MET A 243 -16.68 -0.26 -25.62
C MET A 243 -16.94 -1.09 -24.36
N PHE A 244 -16.20 -0.83 -23.28
CA PHE A 244 -16.45 -1.48 -21.99
C PHE A 244 -17.84 -1.17 -21.44
N GLN A 245 -18.30 0.08 -21.55
CA GLN A 245 -19.62 0.45 -21.07
C GLN A 245 -20.74 -0.24 -21.86
N LYS A 246 -20.63 -0.32 -23.20
CA LYS A 246 -21.58 -1.07 -24.03
C LYS A 246 -21.61 -2.55 -23.67
N ALA A 247 -20.47 -3.10 -23.30
CA ALA A 247 -20.36 -4.46 -22.80
C ALA A 247 -20.76 -4.62 -21.33
N GLY A 248 -21.13 -3.55 -20.60
CA GLY A 248 -21.48 -3.62 -19.18
C GLY A 248 -20.29 -3.94 -18.25
N VAL A 249 -19.06 -3.65 -18.68
CA VAL A 249 -17.83 -3.82 -17.91
C VAL A 249 -17.49 -2.53 -17.17
N LEU A 250 -17.17 -2.65 -15.88
CA LEU A 250 -16.61 -1.57 -15.10
C LEU A 250 -15.11 -1.45 -15.38
N ALA A 251 -14.64 -0.22 -15.62
CA ALA A 251 -13.23 0.00 -15.95
C ALA A 251 -12.64 1.10 -15.06
N ILE A 252 -11.54 0.75 -14.38
CA ILE A 252 -10.68 1.65 -13.63
C ILE A 252 -9.35 1.76 -14.36
N ARG A 253 -8.89 2.98 -14.56
CA ARG A 253 -7.62 3.29 -15.24
C ARG A 253 -6.61 3.86 -14.26
N ARG A 254 -5.33 3.68 -14.57
CA ARG A 254 -4.18 4.26 -13.85
C ARG A 254 -4.11 3.84 -12.38
N ALA A 255 -4.43 2.58 -12.09
CA ALA A 255 -4.25 2.03 -10.75
C ALA A 255 -2.77 2.06 -10.33
N LYS A 256 -2.50 2.35 -9.06
CA LYS A 256 -1.13 2.33 -8.53
C LYS A 256 -0.57 0.91 -8.58
N ARG A 257 0.69 0.76 -9.00
CA ARG A 257 1.39 -0.54 -9.06
C ARG A 257 1.30 -1.33 -7.74
N ARG A 258 1.52 -0.67 -6.61
CA ARG A 258 1.42 -1.28 -5.27
C ARG A 258 0.03 -1.86 -4.98
N ASN A 259 -1.02 -1.28 -5.55
CA ASN A 259 -2.39 -1.75 -5.35
C ASN A 259 -2.67 -3.02 -6.18
N MET A 260 -1.91 -3.27 -7.26
CA MET A 260 -2.05 -4.48 -8.06
C MET A 260 -1.66 -5.73 -7.25
N GLU A 261 -0.57 -5.64 -6.48
CA GLU A 261 -0.13 -6.71 -5.59
C GLU A 261 -1.15 -6.95 -4.46
N ARG A 262 -1.69 -5.87 -3.88
CA ARG A 262 -2.73 -5.94 -2.85
C ARG A 262 -4.03 -6.54 -3.37
N LEU A 263 -4.48 -6.13 -4.56
CA LEU A 263 -5.68 -6.69 -5.21
C LEU A 263 -5.49 -8.17 -5.51
N SER A 264 -4.31 -8.57 -5.94
CA SER A 264 -4.00 -9.97 -6.22
C SER A 264 -4.14 -10.83 -4.96
N LYS A 265 -3.60 -10.38 -3.81
CA LYS A 265 -3.74 -11.10 -2.54
C LYS A 265 -5.16 -11.03 -1.96
N ALA A 266 -5.84 -9.90 -2.10
CA ALA A 266 -7.17 -9.70 -1.54
C ALA A 266 -8.28 -10.44 -2.31
N CYS A 267 -8.20 -10.45 -3.65
CA CYS A 267 -9.23 -11.04 -4.52
C CYS A 267 -8.83 -12.42 -5.09
N GLY A 268 -7.55 -12.81 -5.02
CA GLY A 268 -7.03 -14.10 -5.48
C GLY A 268 -6.65 -14.19 -6.97
N GLY A 269 -6.82 -13.11 -7.75
CA GLY A 269 -6.44 -13.07 -9.18
C GLY A 269 -4.96 -12.71 -9.38
N TYR A 270 -4.37 -13.06 -10.53
CA TYR A 270 -3.01 -12.64 -10.87
C TYR A 270 -2.99 -11.47 -11.86
N PRO A 271 -2.03 -10.53 -11.74
CA PRO A 271 -1.94 -9.40 -12.66
C PRO A 271 -1.48 -9.85 -14.05
N VAL A 272 -2.30 -9.58 -15.06
CA VAL A 272 -2.04 -9.98 -16.45
C VAL A 272 -1.38 -8.85 -17.25
N THR A 273 -0.32 -9.17 -17.99
CA THR A 273 0.42 -8.22 -18.84
C THR A 273 0.10 -8.37 -20.33
N VAL A 274 -0.42 -9.52 -20.76
CA VAL A 274 -0.68 -9.84 -22.18
C VAL A 274 -2.10 -10.39 -22.33
N VAL A 275 -2.80 -10.00 -23.39
CA VAL A 275 -4.24 -10.27 -23.60
C VAL A 275 -4.49 -11.38 -24.64
N ASP A 276 -3.46 -12.12 -25.04
CA ASP A 276 -3.59 -13.17 -26.07
C ASP A 276 -4.28 -14.42 -25.50
N ASP A 277 -3.82 -14.93 -24.34
CA ASP A 277 -4.35 -16.14 -23.72
C ASP A 277 -4.88 -15.82 -22.31
N LEU A 278 -6.15 -15.42 -22.25
CA LEU A 278 -6.81 -15.14 -20.99
C LEU A 278 -7.64 -16.34 -20.50
N ASP A 279 -7.30 -16.82 -19.31
CA ASP A 279 -8.00 -17.91 -18.64
C ASP A 279 -8.86 -17.42 -17.47
N SER A 280 -9.85 -18.22 -17.08
CA SER A 280 -10.70 -17.93 -15.91
C SER A 280 -9.91 -17.87 -14.59
N THR A 281 -8.75 -18.52 -14.53
CA THR A 281 -7.83 -18.50 -13.38
C THR A 281 -7.17 -17.14 -13.16
N CYS A 282 -7.16 -16.26 -14.16
CA CYS A 282 -6.65 -14.89 -14.05
C CYS A 282 -7.49 -14.02 -13.09
N LEU A 283 -8.76 -14.36 -12.92
CA LEU A 283 -9.71 -13.48 -12.27
C LEU A 283 -9.68 -13.63 -10.75
N GLY A 284 -9.69 -12.49 -10.08
CA GLY A 284 -10.06 -12.43 -8.67
C GLY A 284 -11.57 -12.32 -8.50
N PHE A 285 -12.05 -12.56 -7.28
CA PHE A 285 -13.45 -12.40 -6.94
C PHE A 285 -13.60 -11.47 -5.73
N ALA A 286 -14.52 -10.51 -5.83
CA ALA A 286 -14.92 -9.63 -4.75
C ALA A 286 -16.44 -9.65 -4.61
N LYS A 287 -16.95 -9.83 -3.39
CA LYS A 287 -18.39 -9.86 -3.11
C LYS A 287 -19.01 -8.47 -3.20
#